data_AF-A0A9C8N164-F1
#
_entry.id   AF-A0A9C8N164-F1
#
_cell.length_a   1.000
_cell.length_b   1.000
_cell.length_c   1.000
_cell.angle_alpha   90.00
_cell.angle_beta   90.00
_cell.angle_gamma   90.00
#
_symmetry.space_group_name_H-M   'P 1'
#
loop_
_entity.id
_entity.type
_entity.pdbx_description
1 polymer ?
#
loop_
_entity_poly.entity_id
_entity_poly.type
_entity_poly.pdbx_seq_one_letter_code
_entity_poly.pdbx_strand_id
1 'polypeptide(L)'
;MAEGNWNADPKKFPRGNIEITEMVDKIHDEGLKAKVWWTPLAADPGSKALVENPDMRIFQKDGSPEYITWWDAYYLSPANPKTYQHTKEIIDLFMNEYGFDALKMDGQHMNGVLPDYNPDLGLEHPEESVEKLPEFFQMIYDESRKIKPHAVIENCPCGTCMSYFNMASMNQAVSSDPLSSWQIRHKGKTYKALIPQTAYYGDHVELSDNGNDFASSFGIGAVLGTKFTWPKDNPDASDSFLLTPEKEKVWKKWFSMYNEKMLSKEAYLGGLYDIGYDKPETHVIEKEDTLYYAFYADDFNGSISLRGLNTDKRYTVTDYFNNIKMGKVSGKDATIEVAFKQFLLLEVTPTR
;
A
#
# COMPACT_ATOMS: atom_id res chain seq x y z
N MET A 1 10.25 -15.94 -16.47
CA MET A 1 9.79 -16.27 -15.11
C MET A 1 8.31 -16.59 -15.17
N ALA A 2 7.80 -17.46 -14.30
CA ALA A 2 6.42 -17.93 -14.30
C ALA A 2 5.91 -17.98 -12.87
N GLU A 3 4.66 -17.58 -12.61
CA GLU A 3 4.01 -17.71 -11.31
C GLU A 3 4.10 -19.16 -10.84
N GLY A 4 4.55 -19.39 -9.60
CA GLY A 4 4.85 -20.74 -9.10
C GLY A 4 6.28 -21.26 -9.41
N ASN A 5 7.15 -20.40 -9.96
CA ASN A 5 8.61 -20.61 -10.00
C ASN A 5 9.37 -19.30 -9.71
N TRP A 6 9.85 -19.16 -8.48
CA TRP A 6 10.46 -17.93 -7.95
C TRP A 6 12.00 -17.96 -7.92
N ASN A 7 12.62 -18.85 -8.70
CA ASN A 7 14.06 -18.80 -8.96
C ASN A 7 14.41 -17.68 -9.94
N ALA A 8 15.65 -17.22 -9.88
CA ALA A 8 16.16 -16.19 -10.77
C ALA A 8 16.00 -16.58 -12.25
N ASP A 9 15.49 -15.66 -13.07
CA ASP A 9 15.39 -15.86 -14.52
C ASP A 9 16.80 -15.81 -15.12
N PRO A 10 17.32 -16.90 -15.73
CA PRO A 10 18.70 -16.95 -16.19
C PRO A 10 19.01 -15.96 -17.32
N LYS A 11 17.99 -15.40 -18.00
CA LYS A 11 18.18 -14.32 -18.98
C LYS A 11 18.47 -12.98 -18.32
N LYS A 12 17.89 -12.74 -17.14
CA LYS A 12 18.07 -11.49 -16.37
C LYS A 12 19.19 -11.60 -15.35
N PHE A 13 19.36 -12.77 -14.77
CA PHE A 13 20.33 -13.09 -13.73
C PHE A 13 21.17 -14.31 -14.15
N PRO A 14 22.22 -14.14 -14.97
CA PRO A 14 22.94 -15.25 -15.59
C PRO A 14 23.67 -16.17 -14.60
N ARG A 15 24.04 -15.66 -13.41
CA ARG A 15 24.60 -16.49 -12.33
C ARG A 15 23.53 -17.07 -11.39
N GLY A 16 22.25 -16.89 -11.71
CA GLY A 16 21.13 -17.42 -10.95
C GLY A 16 20.89 -16.67 -9.64
N ASN A 17 20.36 -17.40 -8.66
CA ASN A 17 19.88 -16.89 -7.37
C ASN A 17 20.88 -16.03 -6.60
N ILE A 18 22.19 -16.31 -6.73
CA ILE A 18 23.24 -15.52 -6.05
C ILE A 18 23.22 -14.03 -6.44
N GLU A 19 22.82 -13.70 -7.66
CA GLU A 19 22.73 -12.29 -8.08
C GLU A 19 21.58 -11.54 -7.41
N ILE A 20 20.52 -12.25 -7.02
CA ILE A 20 19.42 -11.65 -6.24
C ILE A 20 19.93 -11.33 -4.84
N THR A 21 20.60 -12.27 -4.17
CA THR A 21 21.20 -12.04 -2.85
C THR A 21 22.22 -10.90 -2.88
N GLU A 22 23.17 -10.90 -3.83
CA GLU A 22 24.15 -9.82 -3.97
C GLU A 22 23.51 -8.44 -4.26
N MET A 23 22.36 -8.42 -4.96
CA MET A 23 21.60 -7.19 -5.19
C MET A 23 20.97 -6.68 -3.89
N VAL A 24 20.35 -7.58 -3.10
CA VAL A 24 19.74 -7.23 -1.82
C VAL A 24 20.80 -6.76 -0.82
N ASP A 25 21.95 -7.43 -0.75
CA ASP A 25 23.08 -7.03 0.09
C ASP A 25 23.54 -5.60 -0.24
N LYS A 26 23.68 -5.25 -1.54
CA LYS A 26 24.03 -3.88 -1.96
C LYS A 26 22.96 -2.85 -1.56
N ILE A 27 21.68 -3.21 -1.60
CA ILE A 27 20.61 -2.32 -1.12
C ILE A 27 20.77 -2.07 0.39
N HIS A 28 21.12 -3.11 1.15
CA HIS A 28 21.36 -3.00 2.59
C HIS A 28 22.63 -2.22 2.93
N ASP A 29 23.72 -2.36 2.15
CA ASP A 29 24.96 -1.61 2.31
C ASP A 29 24.75 -0.09 2.19
N GLU A 30 23.77 0.32 1.38
CA GLU A 30 23.32 1.72 1.25
C GLU A 30 22.33 2.15 2.36
N GLY A 31 22.08 1.29 3.35
CA GLY A 31 21.18 1.55 4.47
C GLY A 31 19.69 1.46 4.16
N LEU A 32 19.33 0.93 2.98
CA LEU A 32 17.94 0.76 2.55
C LEU A 32 17.38 -0.62 2.94
N LYS A 33 16.08 -0.81 2.75
CA LYS A 33 15.38 -2.09 2.90
C LYS A 33 14.86 -2.56 1.55
N ALA A 34 14.84 -3.86 1.33
CA ALA A 34 14.41 -4.46 0.07
C ALA A 34 13.03 -5.11 0.22
N LYS A 35 12.08 -4.75 -0.66
CA LYS A 35 10.74 -5.35 -0.75
C LYS A 35 10.60 -6.12 -2.06
N VAL A 36 10.15 -7.37 -2.01
CA VAL A 36 9.91 -8.20 -3.20
C VAL A 36 8.43 -8.22 -3.56
N TRP A 37 8.13 -8.16 -4.86
CA TRP A 37 6.79 -8.33 -5.39
C TRP A 37 6.49 -9.83 -5.58
N TRP A 38 5.28 -10.26 -5.26
CA TRP A 38 4.86 -11.66 -5.31
C TRP A 38 3.36 -11.79 -5.52
N THR A 39 2.91 -12.75 -6.33
CA THR A 39 1.50 -13.13 -6.50
C THR A 39 1.21 -14.46 -5.80
N PRO A 40 0.80 -14.46 -4.51
CA PRO A 40 0.40 -15.70 -3.83
C PRO A 40 -0.85 -16.29 -4.48
N LEU A 41 -1.08 -17.59 -4.30
CA LEU A 41 -2.26 -18.33 -4.80
C LEU A 41 -2.44 -18.35 -6.33
N ALA A 42 -1.48 -17.87 -7.11
CA ALA A 42 -1.46 -18.01 -8.57
C ALA A 42 -0.26 -18.88 -8.98
N ALA A 43 -0.49 -19.76 -9.95
CA ALA A 43 0.59 -20.49 -10.60
C ALA A 43 0.31 -20.67 -12.11
N ASP A 44 1.32 -20.38 -12.92
CA ASP A 44 1.21 -20.47 -14.37
C ASP A 44 1.06 -21.92 -14.84
N PRO A 45 0.34 -22.16 -15.95
CA PRO A 45 0.38 -23.43 -16.65
C PRO A 45 1.83 -23.87 -16.94
N GLY A 46 2.19 -25.06 -16.47
CA GLY A 46 3.54 -25.62 -16.67
C GLY A 46 4.62 -25.07 -15.73
N SER A 47 4.27 -24.22 -14.77
CA SER A 47 5.17 -23.85 -13.67
C SER A 47 5.63 -25.08 -12.88
N LYS A 48 6.79 -24.97 -12.23
CA LYS A 48 7.34 -26.06 -11.39
C LYS A 48 6.32 -26.52 -10.35
N ALA A 49 5.65 -25.56 -9.68
CA ALA A 49 4.60 -25.81 -8.72
C ALA A 49 3.50 -26.75 -9.26
N LEU A 50 2.97 -26.47 -10.46
CA LEU A 50 1.87 -27.26 -11.04
C LEU A 50 2.33 -28.53 -11.76
N VAL A 51 3.57 -28.60 -12.23
CA VAL A 51 4.14 -29.85 -12.76
C VAL A 51 4.34 -30.87 -11.65
N GLU A 52 4.84 -30.43 -10.49
CA GLU A 52 5.13 -31.32 -9.36
C GLU A 52 3.89 -31.61 -8.52
N ASN A 53 2.99 -30.63 -8.35
CA ASN A 53 1.79 -30.74 -7.50
C ASN A 53 0.55 -30.19 -8.22
N PRO A 54 0.08 -30.84 -9.29
CA PRO A 54 -1.08 -30.38 -10.08
C PRO A 54 -2.39 -30.34 -9.30
N ASP A 55 -2.47 -31.03 -8.16
CA ASP A 55 -3.61 -31.07 -7.25
C ASP A 55 -3.68 -29.86 -6.31
N MET A 56 -2.68 -28.98 -6.30
CA MET A 56 -2.77 -27.69 -5.61
C MET A 56 -3.82 -26.77 -6.20
N ARG A 57 -4.27 -27.02 -7.43
CA ARG A 57 -5.30 -26.19 -8.07
C ARG A 57 -6.64 -26.33 -7.38
N ILE A 58 -7.42 -25.25 -7.41
CA ILE A 58 -8.86 -25.32 -7.15
C ILE A 58 -9.53 -26.01 -8.35
N PHE A 59 -10.42 -26.95 -8.07
CA PHE A 59 -11.23 -27.61 -9.09
C PHE A 59 -12.70 -27.20 -8.99
N GLN A 60 -13.30 -26.92 -10.15
CA GLN A 60 -14.72 -26.67 -10.29
C GLN A 60 -15.53 -27.96 -10.18
N LYS A 61 -16.85 -27.82 -10.06
CA LYS A 61 -17.78 -28.96 -9.92
C LYS A 61 -17.76 -29.94 -11.09
N ASP A 62 -17.39 -29.48 -12.29
CA ASP A 62 -17.25 -30.32 -13.48
C ASP A 62 -15.85 -30.98 -13.59
N GLY A 63 -14.98 -30.76 -12.60
CA GLY A 63 -13.62 -31.28 -12.55
C GLY A 63 -12.60 -30.46 -13.34
N SER A 64 -13.00 -29.34 -13.96
CA SER A 64 -12.06 -28.43 -14.60
C SER A 64 -11.32 -27.56 -13.57
N PRO A 65 -10.04 -27.21 -13.79
CA PRO A 65 -9.32 -26.32 -12.89
C PRO A 65 -9.81 -24.87 -13.00
N GLU A 66 -9.79 -24.15 -11.89
CA GLU A 66 -10.21 -22.74 -11.84
C GLU A 66 -9.11 -21.79 -12.34
N TYR A 67 -9.41 -21.01 -13.37
CA TYR A 67 -8.45 -20.16 -14.08
C TYR A 67 -8.63 -18.68 -13.72
N ILE A 68 -7.52 -18.00 -13.48
CA ILE A 68 -7.44 -16.57 -13.22
C ILE A 68 -7.21 -15.87 -14.57
N THR A 69 -8.28 -15.55 -15.28
CA THR A 69 -8.20 -15.03 -16.67
C THR A 69 -7.32 -13.78 -16.83
N TRP A 70 -7.28 -12.88 -15.85
CA TRP A 70 -6.45 -11.67 -15.91
C TRP A 70 -4.94 -11.97 -15.81
N TRP A 71 -4.58 -13.08 -15.17
CA TRP A 71 -3.20 -13.45 -14.84
C TRP A 71 -2.66 -14.60 -15.69
N ASP A 72 -3.48 -15.17 -16.56
CA ASP A 72 -3.16 -16.38 -17.31
C ASP A 72 -2.65 -17.56 -16.45
N ALA A 73 -3.13 -17.63 -15.20
CA ALA A 73 -2.68 -18.56 -14.17
C ALA A 73 -3.84 -19.38 -13.58
N TYR A 74 -3.53 -20.44 -12.83
CA TYR A 74 -4.53 -21.19 -12.06
C TYR A 74 -4.54 -20.76 -10.59
N TYR A 75 -5.71 -20.80 -9.97
CA TYR A 75 -5.83 -20.67 -8.51
C TYR A 75 -5.17 -21.85 -7.81
N LEU A 76 -4.34 -21.57 -6.81
CA LEU A 76 -3.95 -22.54 -5.81
C LEU A 76 -4.96 -22.53 -4.66
N SER A 77 -5.35 -23.70 -4.19
CA SER A 77 -6.31 -23.87 -3.10
C SER A 77 -5.66 -23.50 -1.77
N PRO A 78 -6.17 -22.49 -1.04
CA PRO A 78 -5.67 -22.15 0.30
C PRO A 78 -6.14 -23.15 1.36
N ALA A 79 -6.84 -24.23 1.00
CA ALA A 79 -7.12 -25.37 1.88
C ALA A 79 -6.17 -26.55 1.64
N ASN A 80 -5.42 -26.56 0.53
CA ASN A 80 -4.50 -27.66 0.23
C ASN A 80 -3.20 -27.54 1.06
N PRO A 81 -2.81 -28.56 1.85
CA PRO A 81 -1.57 -28.55 2.63
C PRO A 81 -0.30 -28.35 1.79
N LYS A 82 -0.29 -28.80 0.52
CA LYS A 82 0.83 -28.57 -0.41
C LYS A 82 0.96 -27.10 -0.79
N THR A 83 -0.16 -26.37 -0.94
CA THR A 83 -0.14 -24.91 -1.16
C THR A 83 0.49 -24.18 0.02
N TYR A 84 0.19 -24.60 1.26
CA TYR A 84 0.84 -24.06 2.45
C TYR A 84 2.34 -24.32 2.44
N GLN A 85 2.74 -25.57 2.21
CA GLN A 85 4.15 -25.95 2.20
C GLN A 85 4.93 -25.19 1.12
N HIS A 86 4.41 -25.16 -0.10
CA HIS A 86 4.98 -24.39 -1.21
C HIS A 86 5.13 -22.91 -0.86
N THR A 87 4.11 -22.32 -0.21
CA THR A 87 4.15 -20.93 0.21
C THR A 87 5.20 -20.66 1.28
N LYS A 88 5.35 -21.54 2.26
CA LYS A 88 6.39 -21.43 3.30
C LYS A 88 7.79 -21.51 2.72
N GLU A 89 8.00 -22.37 1.73
CA GLU A 89 9.26 -22.48 0.99
C GLU A 89 9.57 -21.19 0.22
N ILE A 90 8.56 -20.53 -0.38
CA ILE A 90 8.74 -19.23 -1.03
C ILE A 90 9.13 -18.15 -0.01
N ILE A 91 8.49 -18.13 1.16
CA ILE A 91 8.81 -17.16 2.21
C ILE A 91 10.25 -17.35 2.70
N ASP A 92 10.67 -18.60 2.91
CA ASP A 92 12.05 -18.94 3.28
C ASP A 92 13.05 -18.49 2.21
N LEU A 93 12.78 -18.81 0.93
CA LEU A 93 13.59 -18.36 -0.21
C LEU A 93 13.72 -16.84 -0.25
N PHE A 94 12.61 -16.10 -0.14
CA PHE A 94 12.62 -14.65 -0.23
C PHE A 94 13.32 -13.99 0.96
N MET A 95 13.08 -14.47 2.17
CA MET A 95 13.48 -13.73 3.36
C MET A 95 14.76 -14.24 4.01
N ASN A 96 15.00 -15.55 4.01
CA ASN A 96 16.23 -16.16 4.54
C ASN A 96 17.30 -16.29 3.46
N GLU A 97 16.99 -16.83 2.28
CA GLU A 97 18.01 -17.06 1.25
C GLU A 97 18.35 -15.78 0.48
N TYR A 98 17.36 -15.03 0.00
CA TYR A 98 17.58 -13.78 -0.75
C TYR A 98 17.75 -12.56 0.14
N GLY A 99 17.29 -12.63 1.39
CA GLY A 99 17.45 -11.55 2.36
C GLY A 99 16.45 -10.39 2.22
N PHE A 100 15.36 -10.51 1.46
CA PHE A 100 14.33 -9.46 1.38
C PHE A 100 13.70 -9.17 2.76
N ASP A 101 13.29 -7.93 2.99
CA ASP A 101 12.74 -7.45 4.27
C ASP A 101 11.21 -7.37 4.29
N ALA A 102 10.58 -7.44 3.13
CA ALA A 102 9.17 -7.15 2.97
C ALA A 102 8.59 -7.83 1.73
N LEU A 103 7.29 -8.04 1.75
CA LEU A 103 6.49 -8.61 0.66
C LEU A 103 5.47 -7.58 0.18
N LYS A 104 5.41 -7.34 -1.13
CA LYS A 104 4.26 -6.74 -1.81
C LYS A 104 3.51 -7.87 -2.50
N MET A 105 2.40 -8.29 -1.90
CA MET A 105 1.54 -9.33 -2.43
C MET A 105 0.51 -8.71 -3.38
N ASP A 106 0.47 -9.19 -4.61
CA ASP A 106 -0.34 -8.61 -5.69
C ASP A 106 -1.36 -9.62 -6.25
N GLY A 107 -2.47 -9.12 -6.77
CA GLY A 107 -3.49 -9.92 -7.45
C GLY A 107 -4.92 -9.72 -6.96
N GLN A 108 -5.89 -9.52 -7.87
CA GLN A 108 -7.31 -9.44 -7.48
C GLN A 108 -7.80 -10.75 -6.86
N HIS A 109 -7.24 -11.89 -7.28
CA HIS A 109 -7.56 -13.23 -6.79
C HIS A 109 -7.20 -13.44 -5.31
N MET A 110 -6.40 -12.55 -4.71
CA MET A 110 -6.14 -12.56 -3.28
C MET A 110 -7.39 -12.22 -2.46
N ASN A 111 -8.36 -11.49 -3.01
CA ASN A 111 -9.54 -11.07 -2.26
C ASN A 111 -10.55 -12.21 -2.01
N GLY A 112 -10.53 -13.24 -2.85
CA GLY A 112 -11.49 -14.32 -2.78
C GLY A 112 -11.08 -15.45 -3.71
N VAL A 113 -11.25 -16.68 -3.21
CA VAL A 113 -11.10 -17.91 -3.99
C VAL A 113 -12.45 -18.57 -4.19
N LEU A 114 -12.52 -19.57 -5.06
CA LEU A 114 -13.74 -20.32 -5.35
C LEU A 114 -13.83 -21.61 -4.51
N PRO A 115 -15.05 -22.16 -4.31
CA PRO A 115 -15.21 -23.46 -3.67
C PRO A 115 -14.43 -24.53 -4.43
N ASP A 116 -13.74 -25.41 -3.70
CA ASP A 116 -12.85 -26.42 -4.25
C ASP A 116 -13.48 -27.80 -4.21
N TYR A 117 -13.77 -28.36 -5.39
CA TYR A 117 -14.39 -29.66 -5.56
C TYR A 117 -13.38 -30.79 -5.73
N ASN A 118 -12.09 -30.56 -5.39
CA ASN A 118 -11.07 -31.59 -5.46
C ASN A 118 -11.37 -32.75 -4.50
N PRO A 119 -11.72 -33.96 -5.00
CA PRO A 119 -12.06 -35.08 -4.13
C PRO A 119 -10.85 -35.61 -3.34
N ASP A 120 -9.63 -35.34 -3.81
CA ASP A 120 -8.40 -35.82 -3.19
C ASP A 120 -8.03 -35.02 -1.92
N LEU A 121 -8.63 -33.84 -1.73
CA LEU A 121 -8.40 -33.01 -0.53
C LEU A 121 -9.19 -33.45 0.69
N GLY A 122 -10.26 -34.23 0.50
CA GLY A 122 -11.10 -34.69 1.61
C GLY A 122 -11.77 -33.58 2.39
N LEU A 123 -12.11 -32.45 1.73
CA LEU A 123 -12.90 -31.37 2.32
C LEU A 123 -14.30 -31.88 2.71
N GLU A 124 -14.80 -31.48 3.88
CA GLU A 124 -16.17 -31.70 4.34
C GLU A 124 -17.18 -31.02 3.41
N HIS A 125 -16.86 -29.81 2.94
CA HIS A 125 -17.60 -29.08 1.91
C HIS A 125 -16.67 -28.20 1.05
N PRO A 126 -17.01 -27.96 -0.24
CA PRO A 126 -16.15 -27.22 -1.15
C PRO A 126 -15.77 -25.80 -0.68
N GLU A 127 -16.65 -25.13 0.06
CA GLU A 127 -16.46 -23.77 0.56
C GLU A 127 -15.37 -23.66 1.65
N GLU A 128 -14.84 -24.77 2.16
CA GLU A 128 -13.68 -24.74 3.06
C GLU A 128 -12.47 -24.01 2.45
N SER A 129 -12.28 -24.06 1.12
CA SER A 129 -11.25 -23.26 0.44
C SER A 129 -11.47 -21.75 0.64
N VAL A 130 -12.71 -21.29 0.62
CA VAL A 130 -13.06 -19.87 0.83
C VAL A 130 -12.85 -19.49 2.29
N GLU A 131 -13.30 -20.35 3.20
CA GLU A 131 -13.20 -20.15 4.65
C GLU A 131 -11.74 -20.13 5.14
N LYS A 132 -10.86 -20.89 4.49
CA LYS A 132 -9.42 -20.98 4.82
C LYS A 132 -8.57 -19.83 4.29
N LEU A 133 -9.10 -18.98 3.41
CA LEU A 133 -8.34 -17.88 2.81
C LEU A 133 -7.72 -16.91 3.84
N PRO A 134 -8.44 -16.45 4.89
CA PRO A 134 -7.83 -15.58 5.90
C PRO A 134 -6.72 -16.27 6.70
N GLU A 135 -6.89 -17.56 7.03
CA GLU A 135 -5.85 -18.36 7.71
C GLU A 135 -4.59 -18.48 6.86
N PHE A 136 -4.74 -18.63 5.55
CA PHE A 136 -3.62 -18.70 4.62
C PHE A 136 -2.80 -17.39 4.61
N PHE A 137 -3.45 -16.23 4.56
CA PHE A 137 -2.75 -14.95 4.65
C PHE A 137 -2.16 -14.69 6.03
N GLN A 138 -2.83 -15.12 7.10
CA GLN A 138 -2.29 -15.06 8.45
C GLN A 138 -1.00 -15.89 8.56
N MET A 139 -0.96 -17.07 7.93
CA MET A 139 0.24 -17.90 7.88
C MET A 139 1.40 -17.17 7.19
N ILE A 140 1.15 -16.50 6.06
CA ILE A 140 2.20 -15.69 5.40
C ILE A 140 2.72 -14.62 6.36
N TYR A 141 1.83 -13.87 7.00
CA TYR A 141 2.19 -12.82 7.94
C TYR A 141 3.04 -13.35 9.11
N ASP A 142 2.63 -14.45 9.73
CA ASP A 142 3.29 -15.04 10.88
C ASP A 142 4.66 -15.62 10.53
N GLU A 143 4.77 -16.38 9.43
CA GLU A 143 6.06 -16.97 9.01
C GLU A 143 7.05 -15.87 8.59
N SER A 144 6.61 -14.85 7.84
CA SER A 144 7.46 -13.72 7.49
C SER A 144 7.96 -12.95 8.72
N ARG A 145 7.09 -12.70 9.72
CA ARG A 145 7.47 -11.98 10.94
C ARG A 145 8.26 -12.81 11.93
N LYS A 146 8.14 -14.14 11.87
CA LYS A 146 9.01 -15.07 12.60
C LYS A 146 10.45 -14.99 12.10
N ILE A 147 10.65 -14.85 10.78
CA ILE A 147 11.98 -14.68 10.17
C ILE A 147 12.51 -13.26 10.44
N LYS A 148 11.70 -12.23 10.15
CA LYS A 148 12.05 -10.82 10.39
C LYS A 148 10.94 -10.11 11.16
N PRO A 149 11.12 -9.81 12.46
CA PRO A 149 10.06 -9.22 13.31
C PRO A 149 9.44 -7.92 12.81
N HIS A 150 10.15 -7.18 11.95
CA HIS A 150 9.72 -5.92 11.36
C HIS A 150 9.36 -6.03 9.88
N ALA A 151 9.15 -7.24 9.36
CA ALA A 151 8.78 -7.44 7.97
C ALA A 151 7.50 -6.68 7.61
N VAL A 152 7.52 -5.99 6.47
CA VAL A 152 6.34 -5.32 5.93
C VAL A 152 5.61 -6.27 5.01
N ILE A 153 4.34 -6.51 5.30
CA ILE A 153 3.43 -7.34 4.52
C ILE A 153 2.39 -6.38 3.94
N GLU A 154 2.56 -6.06 2.66
CA GLU A 154 1.67 -5.22 1.88
C GLU A 154 0.76 -6.07 1.00
N ASN A 155 -0.55 -5.88 1.12
CA ASN A 155 -1.51 -6.50 0.21
C ASN A 155 -1.98 -5.47 -0.82
N CYS A 156 -1.94 -5.84 -2.11
CA CYS A 156 -2.29 -5.01 -3.26
C CYS A 156 -3.25 -5.80 -4.17
N PRO A 157 -4.56 -5.57 -4.13
CA PRO A 157 -5.51 -6.38 -4.90
C PRO A 157 -5.82 -5.75 -6.26
N CYS A 158 -4.78 -5.25 -6.94
CA CYS A 158 -4.78 -4.59 -8.26
C CYS A 158 -5.98 -3.67 -8.53
N GLY A 159 -6.10 -2.58 -7.78
CA GLY A 159 -7.16 -1.59 -7.97
C GLY A 159 -8.44 -1.86 -7.19
N THR A 160 -8.74 -3.12 -6.87
CA THR A 160 -10.02 -3.52 -6.27
C THR A 160 -10.12 -3.17 -4.78
N CYS A 161 -11.33 -3.28 -4.21
CA CYS A 161 -11.52 -3.15 -2.77
C CYS A 161 -10.93 -4.38 -2.06
N MET A 162 -10.01 -4.15 -1.12
CA MET A 162 -9.42 -5.24 -0.32
C MET A 162 -10.47 -5.98 0.49
N SER A 163 -10.36 -7.31 0.53
CA SER A 163 -11.16 -8.17 1.39
C SER A 163 -10.96 -7.80 2.86
N TYR A 164 -12.07 -7.48 3.55
CA TYR A 164 -12.06 -7.13 4.98
C TYR A 164 -11.44 -8.24 5.84
N PHE A 165 -11.66 -9.50 5.46
CA PHE A 165 -11.12 -10.65 6.19
C PHE A 165 -9.59 -10.74 6.10
N ASN A 166 -9.01 -10.33 4.97
CA ASN A 166 -7.56 -10.38 4.75
C ASN A 166 -6.83 -9.16 5.35
N MET A 167 -7.56 -8.08 5.68
CA MET A 167 -6.96 -6.88 6.27
C MET A 167 -6.31 -7.14 7.64
N ALA A 168 -6.75 -8.18 8.36
CA ALA A 168 -6.17 -8.56 9.65
C ALA A 168 -4.75 -9.13 9.52
N SER A 169 -4.38 -9.61 8.34
CA SER A 169 -3.13 -10.35 8.08
C SER A 169 -2.11 -9.53 7.28
N MET A 170 -2.14 -8.20 7.44
CA MET A 170 -1.21 -7.27 6.80
C MET A 170 -0.84 -6.13 7.76
N ASN A 171 0.29 -5.49 7.52
CA ASN A 171 0.71 -4.30 8.28
C ASN A 171 0.99 -3.07 7.40
N GLN A 172 0.75 -3.19 6.08
CA GLN A 172 0.72 -2.08 5.16
C GLN A 172 -0.43 -2.27 4.16
N ALA A 173 -1.42 -1.37 4.18
CA ALA A 173 -2.39 -1.24 3.09
C ALA A 173 -1.79 -0.38 1.98
N VAL A 174 -2.28 -0.49 0.75
CA VAL A 174 -1.87 0.38 -0.37
C VAL A 174 -3.10 0.94 -1.08
N SER A 175 -2.97 2.13 -1.68
CA SER A 175 -4.02 2.70 -2.51
C SER A 175 -4.35 1.77 -3.69
N SER A 176 -3.38 1.00 -4.19
CA SER A 176 -3.51 -0.04 -5.21
C SER A 176 -4.07 0.52 -6.51
N ASP A 177 -3.16 0.80 -7.44
CA ASP A 177 -3.46 1.31 -8.79
C ASP A 177 -4.49 2.46 -8.79
N PRO A 178 -4.31 3.53 -7.99
CA PRO A 178 -5.22 4.66 -8.02
C PRO A 178 -5.19 5.31 -9.41
N LEU A 179 -6.36 5.79 -9.86
CA LEU A 179 -6.50 6.53 -11.11
C LEU A 179 -6.60 8.05 -10.88
N SER A 180 -6.61 8.47 -9.62
CA SER A 180 -6.65 9.88 -9.26
C SER A 180 -6.17 10.12 -7.84
N SER A 181 -5.80 11.37 -7.57
CA SER A 181 -5.48 11.84 -6.23
C SER A 181 -6.65 11.67 -5.24
N TRP A 182 -7.89 11.82 -5.71
CA TRP A 182 -9.07 11.56 -4.89
C TRP A 182 -9.16 10.09 -4.44
N GLN A 183 -8.84 9.13 -5.32
CA GLN A 183 -8.85 7.71 -4.93
C GLN A 183 -7.81 7.41 -3.85
N ILE A 184 -6.63 8.05 -3.90
CA ILE A 184 -5.60 7.93 -2.86
C ILE A 184 -6.16 8.38 -1.50
N ARG A 185 -6.82 9.54 -1.45
CA ARG A 185 -7.39 10.08 -0.20
C ARG A 185 -8.60 9.29 0.29
N HIS A 186 -9.50 8.91 -0.62
CA HIS A 186 -10.70 8.14 -0.31
C HIS A 186 -10.35 6.75 0.24
N LYS A 187 -9.47 6.00 -0.45
CA LYS A 187 -9.01 4.69 0.03
C LYS A 187 -8.26 4.82 1.36
N GLY A 188 -7.42 5.85 1.50
CA GLY A 188 -6.73 6.13 2.76
C GLY A 188 -7.68 6.39 3.93
N LYS A 189 -8.74 7.17 3.72
CA LYS A 189 -9.79 7.41 4.73
C LYS A 189 -10.48 6.10 5.13
N THR A 190 -10.82 5.25 4.16
CA THR A 190 -11.44 3.95 4.41
C THR A 190 -10.53 3.02 5.21
N TYR A 191 -9.27 2.84 4.80
CA TYR A 191 -8.34 1.96 5.53
C TYR A 191 -8.05 2.47 6.94
N LYS A 192 -7.87 3.79 7.11
CA LYS A 192 -7.68 4.37 8.45
C LYS A 192 -8.91 4.22 9.36
N ALA A 193 -10.11 4.06 8.79
CA ALA A 193 -11.31 3.74 9.57
C ALA A 193 -11.40 2.26 9.95
N LEU A 194 -11.03 1.35 9.04
CA LEU A 194 -11.16 -0.10 9.25
C LEU A 194 -9.99 -0.71 10.05
N ILE A 195 -8.77 -0.23 9.82
CA ILE A 195 -7.51 -0.75 10.37
C ILE A 195 -6.58 0.42 10.79
N PRO A 196 -6.97 1.24 11.77
CA PRO A 196 -6.31 2.52 12.10
C PRO A 196 -4.83 2.42 12.52
N GLN A 197 -4.37 1.24 12.94
CA GLN A 197 -2.98 1.00 13.34
C GLN A 197 -2.08 0.49 12.19
N THR A 198 -2.66 0.27 11.02
CA THR A 198 -1.95 -0.23 9.84
C THR A 198 -1.41 0.93 9.01
N ALA A 199 -0.15 0.83 8.57
CA ALA A 199 0.42 1.83 7.69
C ALA A 199 -0.36 1.85 6.36
N TYR A 200 -0.65 3.03 5.83
CA TYR A 200 -1.27 3.18 4.51
C TYR A 200 -0.25 3.74 3.55
N TYR A 201 0.08 3.00 2.50
CA TYR A 201 0.94 3.42 1.40
C TYR A 201 0.10 4.09 0.32
N GLY A 202 0.45 5.31 -0.06
CA GLY A 202 -0.27 6.06 -1.09
C GLY A 202 -0.12 5.49 -2.51
N ASP A 203 0.70 4.46 -2.65
CA ASP A 203 1.29 3.99 -3.90
C ASP A 203 2.23 5.03 -4.53
N HIS A 204 2.74 4.75 -5.72
CA HIS A 204 3.69 5.63 -6.39
C HIS A 204 3.00 6.89 -6.93
N VAL A 205 3.58 8.07 -6.64
CA VAL A 205 3.00 9.38 -6.98
C VAL A 205 2.68 9.55 -8.45
N GLU A 206 3.33 8.80 -9.33
CA GLU A 206 3.13 8.87 -10.77
C GLU A 206 1.72 8.44 -11.21
N LEU A 207 0.95 7.79 -10.33
CA LEU A 207 -0.48 7.46 -10.52
C LEU A 207 -1.44 8.52 -9.96
N SER A 208 -0.93 9.50 -9.21
CA SER A 208 -1.73 10.63 -8.74
C SER A 208 -2.00 11.63 -9.87
N ASP A 209 -2.88 12.60 -9.62
CA ASP A 209 -3.18 13.63 -10.61
C ASP A 209 -1.89 14.37 -11.02
N ASN A 210 -1.66 14.49 -12.33
CA ASN A 210 -0.45 15.06 -12.94
C ASN A 210 0.87 14.31 -12.63
N GLY A 211 0.80 13.15 -11.97
CA GLY A 211 1.96 12.32 -11.64
C GLY A 211 2.92 12.97 -10.63
N ASN A 212 2.46 13.93 -9.83
CA ASN A 212 3.30 14.66 -8.87
C ASN A 212 2.56 15.14 -7.60
N ASP A 213 1.32 14.71 -7.37
CA ASP A 213 0.52 15.11 -6.21
C ASP A 213 0.84 14.26 -4.98
N PHE A 214 1.99 14.56 -4.37
CA PHE A 214 2.34 14.03 -3.05
C PHE A 214 1.45 14.58 -1.93
N ALA A 215 0.78 15.72 -2.11
CA ALA A 215 -0.04 16.34 -1.08
C ALA A 215 -1.19 15.42 -0.66
N SER A 216 -1.76 14.69 -1.61
CA SER A 216 -2.83 13.72 -1.37
C SER A 216 -2.43 12.56 -0.47
N SER A 217 -1.20 12.05 -0.63
CA SER A 217 -0.66 11.01 0.27
C SER A 217 -0.18 11.61 1.59
N PHE A 218 0.55 12.72 1.54
CA PHE A 218 1.17 13.36 2.69
C PHE A 218 0.11 13.87 3.69
N GLY A 219 -0.88 14.63 3.21
CA GLY A 219 -1.85 15.33 4.07
C GLY A 219 -2.83 14.42 4.79
N ILE A 220 -2.97 13.17 4.35
CA ILE A 220 -3.75 12.13 5.05
C ILE A 220 -2.88 11.20 5.91
N GLY A 221 -1.56 11.42 5.94
CA GLY A 221 -0.62 10.61 6.72
C GLY A 221 -0.43 9.23 6.10
N ALA A 222 -0.28 9.16 4.78
CA ALA A 222 0.15 7.96 4.08
C ALA A 222 1.68 7.90 4.01
N VAL A 223 2.24 6.70 3.82
CA VAL A 223 3.62 6.50 3.37
C VAL A 223 3.72 6.99 1.93
N LEU A 224 4.71 7.83 1.65
CA LEU A 224 4.96 8.33 0.29
C LEU A 224 5.75 7.29 -0.51
N GLY A 225 5.50 7.25 -1.82
CA GLY A 225 6.32 6.47 -2.74
C GLY A 225 6.35 7.07 -4.13
N THR A 226 7.28 6.55 -4.90
CA THR A 226 7.57 6.95 -6.27
C THR A 226 8.12 5.75 -7.02
N LYS A 227 7.84 5.71 -8.32
CA LYS A 227 8.36 4.73 -9.26
C LYS A 227 8.90 5.50 -10.45
N PHE A 228 10.22 5.55 -10.55
CA PHE A 228 10.90 6.29 -11.62
C PHE A 228 12.00 5.46 -12.30
N THR A 229 12.36 5.87 -13.50
CA THR A 229 13.52 5.38 -14.26
C THR A 229 14.64 6.42 -14.19
N TRP A 230 15.89 5.94 -14.21
CA TRP A 230 17.08 6.79 -14.23
C TRP A 230 18.26 6.02 -14.86
N PRO A 231 19.12 6.64 -15.69
CA PRO A 231 19.05 8.02 -16.18
C PRO A 231 18.22 8.19 -17.47
N LYS A 232 17.57 7.12 -17.93
CA LYS A 232 16.74 7.11 -19.15
C LYS A 232 15.52 6.23 -18.94
N ASP A 233 14.50 6.47 -19.76
CA ASP A 233 13.30 5.63 -19.75
C ASP A 233 13.57 4.17 -20.11
N ASN A 234 12.70 3.31 -19.59
CA ASN A 234 12.64 1.92 -19.99
C ASN A 234 12.04 1.85 -21.40
N PRO A 235 12.77 1.34 -22.41
CA PRO A 235 12.25 1.24 -23.78
C PRO A 235 11.02 0.33 -23.91
N ASP A 236 10.79 -0.54 -22.93
CA ASP A 236 9.67 -1.49 -22.93
C ASP A 236 8.42 -0.95 -22.20
N ALA A 237 8.49 0.25 -21.61
CA ALA A 237 7.36 0.87 -20.92
C ALA A 237 6.53 1.76 -21.86
N SER A 238 5.20 1.76 -21.70
CA SER A 238 4.29 2.64 -22.45
C SER A 238 4.43 4.11 -22.09
N ASP A 239 4.76 4.38 -20.83
CA ASP A 239 4.80 5.72 -20.26
C ASP A 239 6.21 6.09 -19.79
N SER A 240 6.52 7.39 -19.82
CA SER A 240 7.77 7.92 -19.30
C SER A 240 7.68 8.10 -17.79
N PHE A 241 8.55 7.39 -17.08
CA PHE A 241 8.72 7.51 -15.63
C PHE A 241 10.07 8.15 -15.29
N LEU A 242 10.70 8.84 -16.25
CA LEU A 242 12.02 9.44 -16.06
C LEU A 242 12.01 10.45 -14.91
N LEU A 243 12.97 10.29 -13.99
CA LEU A 243 13.29 11.28 -12.97
C LEU A 243 14.14 12.39 -13.60
N THR A 244 13.53 13.54 -13.90
CA THR A 244 14.27 14.72 -14.37
C THR A 244 14.83 15.53 -13.19
N PRO A 245 15.84 16.41 -13.41
CA PRO A 245 16.33 17.31 -12.36
C PRO A 245 15.24 18.20 -11.73
N GLU A 246 14.20 18.55 -12.48
CA GLU A 246 13.06 19.33 -12.00
C GLU A 246 12.17 18.49 -11.08
N LYS A 247 11.85 17.26 -11.50
CA LYS A 247 11.12 16.30 -10.64
C LYS A 247 11.90 16.03 -9.37
N GLU A 248 13.21 15.78 -9.46
CA GLU A 248 14.04 15.49 -8.30
C GLU A 248 13.96 16.58 -7.21
N LYS A 249 13.90 17.87 -7.58
CA LYS A 249 13.70 18.97 -6.62
C LYS A 249 12.35 18.88 -5.90
N VAL A 250 11.29 18.59 -6.64
CA VAL A 250 9.93 18.45 -6.08
C VAL A 250 9.86 17.24 -5.14
N TRP A 251 10.42 16.09 -5.53
CA TRP A 251 10.42 14.87 -4.74
C TRP A 251 11.22 15.11 -3.45
N LYS A 252 12.41 15.70 -3.55
CA LYS A 252 13.25 16.07 -2.38
C LYS A 252 12.50 16.96 -1.39
N LYS A 253 11.74 17.96 -1.86
CA LYS A 253 10.92 18.81 -0.97
C LYS A 253 9.92 17.95 -0.18
N TRP A 254 9.15 17.11 -0.87
CA TRP A 254 8.12 16.28 -0.24
C TRP A 254 8.69 15.23 0.71
N PHE A 255 9.74 14.51 0.31
CA PHE A 255 10.39 13.53 1.19
C PHE A 255 11.09 14.19 2.39
N SER A 256 11.63 15.41 2.24
CA SER A 256 12.17 16.16 3.39
C SER A 256 11.07 16.50 4.39
N MET A 257 9.93 17.02 3.92
CA MET A 257 8.77 17.29 4.78
C MET A 257 8.23 16.01 5.42
N TYR A 258 8.18 14.89 4.68
CA TYR A 258 7.77 13.59 5.19
C TYR A 258 8.63 13.14 6.36
N ASN A 259 9.96 13.19 6.20
CA ASN A 259 10.92 12.80 7.23
C ASN A 259 10.89 13.74 8.44
N GLU A 260 10.69 15.04 8.23
CA GLU A 260 10.58 16.02 9.31
C GLU A 260 9.32 15.80 10.15
N LYS A 261 8.17 15.60 9.48
CA LYS A 261 6.87 15.62 10.16
C LYS A 261 6.42 14.24 10.61
N MET A 262 6.72 13.19 9.85
CA MET A 262 6.34 11.79 10.12
C MET A 262 4.85 11.59 10.44
N LEU A 263 3.96 12.38 9.78
CA LEU A 263 2.51 12.32 10.00
C LEU A 263 1.90 10.93 9.73
N SER A 264 2.60 10.07 9.00
CA SER A 264 2.21 8.68 8.76
C SER A 264 2.14 7.81 10.00
N LYS A 265 2.77 8.22 11.11
CA LYS A 265 2.76 7.51 12.39
C LYS A 265 1.70 8.02 13.37
N GLU A 266 1.00 9.07 13.00
CA GLU A 266 0.21 9.88 13.91
C GLU A 266 -1.29 9.60 13.73
N ALA A 267 -2.09 10.02 14.71
CA ALA A 267 -3.51 9.70 14.76
C ALA A 267 -4.30 10.45 13.68
N TYR A 268 -5.01 9.71 12.83
CA TYR A 268 -5.91 10.30 11.82
C TYR A 268 -7.31 10.53 12.40
N LEU A 269 -7.75 11.79 12.46
CA LEU A 269 -9.02 12.20 13.05
C LEU A 269 -10.16 12.20 12.01
N GLY A 270 -10.47 11.01 11.47
CA GLY A 270 -11.40 10.84 10.35
C GLY A 270 -12.86 11.26 10.60
N GLY A 271 -13.26 11.44 11.86
CA GLY A 271 -14.62 11.82 12.25
C GLY A 271 -14.89 13.33 12.31
N LEU A 272 -13.88 14.19 12.09
CA LEU A 272 -14.06 15.64 12.18
C LEU A 272 -14.76 16.25 10.95
N TYR A 273 -14.56 15.65 9.78
CA TYR A 273 -15.10 16.13 8.51
C TYR A 273 -15.67 14.99 7.68
N ASP A 274 -16.86 15.20 7.15
CA ASP A 274 -17.53 14.29 6.24
C ASP A 274 -17.03 14.51 4.80
N ILE A 275 -16.76 13.42 4.07
CA ILE A 275 -16.21 13.51 2.70
C ILE A 275 -17.26 13.97 1.66
N GLY A 276 -18.54 13.72 1.92
CA GLY A 276 -19.65 14.09 1.07
C GLY A 276 -20.17 15.50 1.34
N TYR A 277 -20.27 15.90 2.62
CA TYR A 277 -20.95 17.14 3.03
C TYR A 277 -20.02 18.31 3.36
N ASP A 278 -18.81 18.06 3.87
CA ASP A 278 -17.90 19.15 4.18
C ASP A 278 -17.08 19.53 2.94
N LYS A 279 -17.07 20.83 2.62
CA LYS A 279 -16.28 21.40 1.53
C LYS A 279 -15.45 22.58 2.05
N PRO A 280 -14.16 22.70 1.64
CA PRO A 280 -13.43 21.78 0.77
C PRO A 280 -13.16 20.42 1.45
N GLU A 281 -12.78 19.39 0.68
CA GLU A 281 -12.47 18.07 1.25
C GLU A 281 -11.35 18.24 2.30
N THR A 282 -11.57 17.74 3.52
CA THR A 282 -10.69 18.03 4.66
C THR A 282 -10.29 16.77 5.40
N HIS A 283 -9.00 16.68 5.74
CA HIS A 283 -8.38 15.62 6.51
C HIS A 283 -7.59 16.20 7.67
N VAL A 284 -7.56 15.50 8.81
CA VAL A 284 -6.86 15.98 10.01
C VAL A 284 -6.05 14.87 10.64
N ILE A 285 -4.83 15.22 11.03
CA ILE A 285 -3.91 14.38 11.80
C ILE A 285 -3.53 15.11 13.08
N GLU A 286 -3.55 14.39 14.20
CA GLU A 286 -3.10 14.89 15.48
C GLU A 286 -1.73 14.32 15.81
N LYS A 287 -0.78 15.22 16.08
CA LYS A 287 0.55 14.89 16.59
C LYS A 287 0.84 15.75 17.80
N GLU A 288 1.01 15.10 18.95
CA GLU A 288 1.16 15.76 20.25
C GLU A 288 0.01 16.73 20.53
N ASP A 289 0.28 18.03 20.67
CA ASP A 289 -0.74 19.06 20.89
C ASP A 289 -1.11 19.85 19.62
N THR A 290 -0.56 19.44 18.47
CA THR A 290 -0.69 20.12 17.18
C THR A 290 -1.61 19.35 16.23
N LEU A 291 -2.51 20.08 15.56
CA LEU A 291 -3.36 19.52 14.50
C LEU A 291 -2.84 19.93 13.13
N TYR A 292 -2.74 18.93 12.25
CA TYR A 292 -2.33 19.06 10.86
C TYR A 292 -3.56 18.88 9.98
N TYR A 293 -4.00 19.96 9.34
CA TYR A 293 -5.14 19.94 8.42
C TYR A 293 -4.63 19.89 6.98
N ALA A 294 -5.30 19.09 6.16
CA ALA A 294 -5.12 19.08 4.72
C ALA A 294 -6.47 19.33 4.04
N PHE A 295 -6.55 20.41 3.28
CA PHE A 295 -7.72 20.80 2.51
C PHE A 295 -7.45 20.58 1.02
N TYR A 296 -8.44 20.09 0.28
CA TYR A 296 -8.33 19.79 -1.15
C TYR A 296 -9.52 20.33 -1.94
N ALA A 297 -9.22 21.03 -3.04
CA ALA A 297 -10.18 21.59 -3.99
C ALA A 297 -9.44 22.07 -5.25
N ASP A 298 -10.09 22.01 -6.43
CA ASP A 298 -9.48 22.51 -7.67
C ASP A 298 -9.15 24.01 -7.58
N ASP A 299 -10.11 24.80 -7.10
CA ASP A 299 -9.99 26.23 -6.77
C ASP A 299 -10.97 26.54 -5.63
N PHE A 300 -10.48 27.15 -4.55
CA PHE A 300 -11.30 27.49 -3.39
C PHE A 300 -11.00 28.90 -2.92
N ASN A 301 -12.06 29.65 -2.60
CA ASN A 301 -12.00 30.95 -1.96
C ASN A 301 -13.19 31.10 -1.01
N GLY A 302 -12.93 31.19 0.28
CA GLY A 302 -13.95 31.36 1.30
C GLY A 302 -13.47 30.96 2.69
N SER A 303 -14.43 30.78 3.59
CA SER A 303 -14.16 30.40 4.98
C SER A 303 -14.01 28.89 5.16
N ILE A 304 -13.05 28.51 5.99
CA ILE A 304 -12.90 27.16 6.51
C ILE A 304 -12.98 27.17 8.04
N SER A 305 -13.56 26.13 8.62
CA SER A 305 -13.62 25.92 10.07
C SER A 305 -12.59 24.88 10.48
N LEU A 306 -11.75 25.20 11.46
CA LEU A 306 -10.73 24.31 12.04
C LEU A 306 -11.33 23.56 13.25
N ARG A 307 -11.84 22.34 13.00
CA ARG A 307 -12.53 21.49 13.98
C ARG A 307 -11.54 20.65 14.78
N GLY A 308 -11.93 20.21 15.98
CA GLY A 308 -11.11 19.37 16.86
C GLY A 308 -10.19 20.14 17.82
N LEU A 309 -10.19 21.47 17.78
CA LEU A 309 -9.40 22.30 18.69
C LEU A 309 -10.00 22.34 20.10
N ASN A 310 -9.14 22.45 21.12
CA ASN A 310 -9.57 22.66 22.49
C ASN A 310 -10.11 24.09 22.65
N THR A 311 -11.36 24.19 23.09
CA THR A 311 -12.11 25.45 23.19
C THR A 311 -11.47 26.46 24.15
N ASP A 312 -10.69 26.06 25.13
CA ASP A 312 -10.07 26.99 26.09
C ASP A 312 -8.66 27.44 25.68
N LYS A 313 -8.16 26.99 24.53
CA LYS A 313 -6.83 27.36 24.00
C LYS A 313 -6.93 28.35 22.85
N ARG A 314 -5.82 29.04 22.61
CA ARG A 314 -5.57 29.79 21.38
C ARG A 314 -4.49 29.08 20.59
N TYR A 315 -4.50 29.28 19.28
CA TYR A 315 -3.62 28.55 18.36
C TYR A 315 -2.98 29.51 17.38
N THR A 316 -1.77 29.17 16.92
CA THR A 316 -1.13 29.80 15.75
C THR A 316 -1.37 28.91 14.54
N VAL A 317 -1.75 29.51 13.42
CA VAL A 317 -2.01 28.81 12.16
C VAL A 317 -0.91 29.14 11.17
N THR A 318 -0.32 28.10 10.57
CA THR A 318 0.75 28.22 9.57
C THR A 318 0.45 27.33 8.37
N ASP A 319 0.50 27.87 7.16
CA ASP A 319 0.67 27.07 5.95
C ASP A 319 2.11 26.58 5.92
N TYR A 320 2.32 25.32 6.27
CA TYR A 320 3.66 24.76 6.43
C TYR A 320 4.25 24.22 5.11
N PHE A 321 3.47 24.18 4.03
CA PHE A 321 4.04 23.86 2.71
C PHE A 321 4.72 25.09 2.09
N ASN A 322 4.15 26.27 2.31
CA ASN A 322 4.67 27.56 1.82
C ASN A 322 5.40 28.38 2.89
N ASN A 323 5.42 27.93 4.15
CA ASN A 323 5.99 28.63 5.30
C ASN A 323 5.35 30.01 5.55
N ILE A 324 4.01 30.10 5.43
CA ILE A 324 3.25 31.34 5.60
C ILE A 324 2.52 31.31 6.94
N LYS A 325 2.78 32.31 7.80
CA LYS A 325 2.02 32.51 9.04
C LYS A 325 0.66 33.14 8.71
N MET A 326 -0.42 32.43 9.02
CA MET A 326 -1.79 32.86 8.70
C MET A 326 -2.47 33.61 9.85
N GLY A 327 -1.91 33.55 11.07
CA GLY A 327 -2.38 34.31 12.22
C GLY A 327 -2.68 33.44 13.42
N LYS A 328 -3.63 33.89 14.26
CA LYS A 328 -4.04 33.18 15.48
C LYS A 328 -5.55 33.01 15.52
N VAL A 329 -6.01 31.88 16.03
CA VAL A 329 -7.43 31.56 16.22
C VAL A 329 -7.73 31.18 17.67
N SER A 330 -8.99 31.29 18.08
CA SER A 330 -9.49 30.76 19.35
C SER A 330 -10.07 29.37 19.12
N GLY A 331 -9.85 28.41 20.00
CA GLY A 331 -10.50 27.10 19.88
C GLY A 331 -12.03 27.16 19.94
N LYS A 332 -12.62 28.23 20.49
CA LYS A 332 -14.09 28.44 20.50
C LYS A 332 -14.64 28.90 19.15
N ASP A 333 -13.82 29.59 18.37
CA ASP A 333 -14.19 30.16 17.08
C ASP A 333 -12.94 30.19 16.19
N ALA A 334 -12.76 29.10 15.45
CA ALA A 334 -11.58 28.84 14.65
C ALA A 334 -11.92 28.83 13.16
N THR A 335 -12.54 29.91 12.70
CA THR A 335 -12.86 30.14 11.29
C THR A 335 -11.82 31.07 10.68
N ILE A 336 -11.31 30.75 9.49
CA ILE A 336 -10.37 31.59 8.74
C ILE A 336 -10.77 31.68 7.27
N GLU A 337 -10.53 32.84 6.66
CA GLU A 337 -10.68 33.05 5.22
C GLU A 337 -9.42 32.59 4.49
N VAL A 338 -9.59 31.78 3.45
CA VAL A 338 -8.48 31.23 2.67
C VAL A 338 -8.80 31.24 1.18
N ALA A 339 -7.75 31.33 0.38
CA ALA A 339 -7.82 31.09 -1.06
C ALA A 339 -6.66 30.20 -1.47
N PHE A 340 -6.94 29.08 -2.15
CA PHE A 340 -5.92 28.13 -2.59
C PHE A 340 -6.38 27.34 -3.82
N LYS A 341 -5.41 26.72 -4.49
CA LYS A 341 -5.64 25.79 -5.60
C LYS A 341 -5.02 24.45 -5.28
N GLN A 342 -5.69 23.37 -5.66
CA GLN A 342 -5.35 21.97 -5.40
C GLN A 342 -5.37 21.60 -3.91
N PHE A 343 -4.52 22.23 -3.09
CA PHE A 343 -4.43 21.92 -1.67
C PHE A 343 -4.02 23.11 -0.80
N LEU A 344 -4.33 23.02 0.49
CA LEU A 344 -3.79 23.85 1.56
C LEU A 344 -3.44 22.96 2.75
N LEU A 345 -2.21 23.10 3.25
CA LEU A 345 -1.67 22.29 4.35
C LEU A 345 -1.41 23.18 5.57
N LEU A 346 -2.22 23.05 6.62
CA LEU A 346 -2.14 23.89 7.81
C LEU A 346 -1.61 23.13 9.03
N GLU A 347 -0.70 23.74 9.75
CA GLU A 347 -0.23 23.33 11.07
C GLU A 347 -0.84 24.30 12.08
N VAL A 348 -1.55 23.76 13.07
CA VAL A 348 -2.30 24.52 14.07
C VAL A 348 -1.80 24.12 15.46
N THR A 349 -0.92 24.95 16.02
CA THR A 349 -0.20 24.67 17.28
C THR A 349 -0.71 25.58 18.40
N PRO A 350 -0.94 25.08 19.62
CA PRO A 350 -1.32 25.89 20.77
C PRO A 350 -0.34 27.03 21.02
N THR A 351 -0.86 28.22 21.26
CA THR A 351 -0.04 29.31 21.81
C THR A 351 0.23 29.01 23.27
N ARG A 352 1.50 29.03 23.67
CA ARG A 352 1.90 28.99 25.07
C ARG A 352 1.32 30.15 25.87
#